data_AF-A0A2N1QB47-F1
#
_entry.id   AF-A0A2N1QB47-F1
#
_cell.length_a   1.000
_cell.length_b   1.000
_cell.length_c   1.000
_cell.angle_alpha   90.00
_cell.angle_beta   90.00
_cell.angle_gamma   90.00
#
_symmetry.space_group_name_H-M   'P 1'
#
loop_
_entity.id
_entity.type
_entity.pdbx_description
1 polymer ?
#
loop_
_entity_poly.entity_id
_entity_poly.type
_entity_poly.pdbx_seq_one_letter_code
_entity_poly.pdbx_strand_id
1 'polypeptide(L)'
;MEELTIPWAFYMKYEKTKKEMTIFFSNRMKQMLELSLDSMTLTENELKEFVHKYDQRKLDYFSNQKMTGPFNTTMRFKTTHGKSYLRTLAICQIDHHGFHCLTIDDLFLHKMNQSLLSSKTDIKQVKIDLEEADRIISVESDFQLSKFKSHLSTIFGKMTI
;
A
#
# COMPACT_ATOMS: atom_id res chain seq x y z
N MET A 1 -14.35 3.48 24.21
CA MET A 1 -13.19 4.17 23.63
C MET A 1 -12.89 3.45 22.34
N GLU A 2 -13.07 4.08 21.19
CA GLU A 2 -13.05 3.35 19.90
C GLU A 2 -11.70 3.55 19.21
N GLU A 3 -11.03 2.43 18.99
CA GLU A 3 -9.80 2.30 18.21
C GLU A 3 -10.18 1.82 16.81
N LEU A 4 -9.77 2.57 15.80
CA LEU A 4 -10.05 2.21 14.41
C LEU A 4 -8.84 1.55 13.79
N THR A 5 -8.98 0.30 13.40
CA THR A 5 -7.94 -0.46 12.72
C THR A 5 -8.15 -0.44 11.22
N ILE A 6 -7.20 0.16 10.50
CA ILE A 6 -7.17 0.20 9.03
C ILE A 6 -6.37 -1.01 8.54
N PRO A 7 -6.92 -1.88 7.69
CA PRO A 7 -6.18 -2.98 7.09
C PRO A 7 -5.38 -2.49 5.89
N TRP A 8 -4.15 -2.99 5.76
CA TRP A 8 -3.36 -2.85 4.55
C TRP A 8 -3.91 -3.77 3.44
N ALA A 9 -3.63 -3.41 2.19
CA ALA A 9 -4.03 -4.19 1.03
C ALA A 9 -2.90 -5.14 0.59
N PHE A 10 -1.76 -4.59 0.15
CA PHE A 10 -0.56 -5.36 -0.17
C PHE A 10 0.72 -4.55 0.07
N TYR A 11 1.83 -5.26 0.23
CA TYR A 11 3.18 -4.72 0.30
C TYR A 11 3.84 -5.02 -1.04
N MET A 12 4.40 -4.01 -1.68
CA MET A 12 5.04 -4.15 -2.99
C MET A 12 6.49 -3.71 -2.91
N LYS A 13 7.36 -4.41 -3.62
CA LYS A 13 8.77 -4.11 -3.80
C LYS A 13 9.07 -4.05 -5.28
N TYR A 14 9.51 -2.90 -5.76
CA TYR A 14 9.90 -2.69 -7.15
C TYR A 14 11.42 -2.64 -7.27
N GLU A 15 11.97 -3.52 -8.09
CA GLU A 15 13.40 -3.63 -8.39
C GLU A 15 13.65 -3.00 -9.76
N LYS A 16 14.41 -1.89 -9.79
CA LYS A 16 14.52 -1.03 -10.97
C LYS A 16 15.40 -1.60 -12.08
N THR A 17 16.36 -2.46 -11.72
CA THR A 17 17.35 -3.00 -12.66
C THR A 17 16.73 -4.12 -13.51
N LYS A 18 15.96 -4.99 -12.87
CA LYS A 18 15.19 -6.08 -13.46
C LYS A 18 13.83 -5.62 -13.96
N LYS A 19 13.35 -4.46 -13.49
CA LYS A 19 11.99 -3.94 -13.72
C LYS A 19 10.94 -4.95 -13.29
N GLU A 20 11.14 -5.53 -12.12
CA GLU A 20 10.26 -6.51 -11.52
C GLU A 20 9.57 -5.94 -10.30
N MET A 21 8.34 -6.39 -10.03
CA MET A 21 7.62 -6.06 -8.80
C MET A 21 7.18 -7.31 -8.09
N THR A 22 7.63 -7.47 -6.85
CA THR A 22 7.09 -8.48 -5.94
C THR A 22 5.98 -7.85 -5.13
N ILE A 23 4.82 -8.51 -5.08
CA ILE A 23 3.64 -8.09 -4.34
C ILE A 23 3.32 -9.17 -3.33
N PHE A 24 3.21 -8.80 -2.06
CA PHE A 24 2.76 -9.63 -0.95
C PHE A 24 1.36 -9.18 -0.54
N PHE A 25 0.42 -10.12 -0.50
CA PHE A 25 -0.98 -9.81 -0.23
C PHE A 25 -1.31 -9.96 1.24
N SER A 26 -2.13 -9.05 1.77
CA SER A 26 -2.78 -9.27 3.06
C SER A 26 -3.76 -10.44 2.98
N ASN A 27 -4.00 -11.11 4.10
CA ASN A 27 -5.04 -12.15 4.18
C ASN A 27 -6.40 -11.66 3.69
N ARG A 28 -6.77 -10.42 4.04
CA ARG A 28 -8.00 -9.78 3.57
C ARG A 28 -8.02 -9.68 2.04
N MET A 29 -6.92 -9.26 1.42
CA MET A 29 -6.86 -9.13 -0.03
C MET A 29 -6.88 -10.46 -0.75
N LYS A 30 -6.22 -11.49 -0.20
CA LYS A 30 -6.31 -12.85 -0.74
C LYS A 30 -7.75 -13.34 -0.78
N GLN A 31 -8.48 -13.17 0.31
CA GLN A 31 -9.90 -13.55 0.39
C GLN A 31 -10.76 -12.75 -0.59
N MET A 32 -10.57 -11.43 -0.64
CA MET A 32 -11.37 -10.55 -1.50
C MET A 32 -11.12 -10.76 -3.01
N LEU A 33 -9.92 -11.19 -3.39
CA LEU A 33 -9.55 -11.44 -4.78
C LEU A 33 -9.51 -12.94 -5.14
N GLU A 34 -9.92 -13.80 -4.21
CA GLU A 34 -9.89 -15.27 -4.35
C GLU A 34 -8.51 -15.81 -4.76
N LEU A 35 -7.44 -15.23 -4.20
CA LEU A 35 -6.05 -15.63 -4.47
C LEU A 35 -5.61 -16.74 -3.52
N SER A 36 -4.97 -17.76 -4.07
CA SER A 36 -4.37 -18.87 -3.32
C SER A 36 -2.91 -18.63 -2.92
N LEU A 37 -2.28 -17.57 -3.45
CA LEU A 37 -0.86 -17.27 -3.27
C LEU A 37 -0.66 -16.12 -2.28
N ASP A 38 0.38 -16.21 -1.44
CA ASP A 38 0.77 -15.15 -0.50
C ASP A 38 1.49 -13.99 -1.18
N SER A 39 2.17 -14.28 -2.29
CA SER A 39 2.89 -13.30 -3.08
C SER A 39 2.91 -13.65 -4.55
N MET A 40 3.13 -12.64 -5.39
CA MET A 40 3.41 -12.80 -6.80
C MET A 40 4.51 -11.86 -7.25
N THR A 41 5.32 -12.28 -8.21
CA THR A 41 6.32 -11.42 -8.86
C THR A 41 5.89 -11.17 -10.29
N LEU A 42 5.91 -9.90 -10.68
CA LEU A 42 5.53 -9.40 -11.99
C LEU A 42 6.77 -8.91 -12.74
N THR A 43 6.98 -9.42 -13.93
CA THR A 43 7.97 -8.93 -14.90
C THR A 43 7.54 -7.60 -15.52
N GLU A 44 8.44 -6.94 -16.26
CA GLU A 44 8.13 -5.68 -16.95
C GLU A 44 6.89 -5.76 -17.85
N ASN A 45 6.68 -6.88 -18.54
CA ASN A 45 5.53 -7.05 -19.42
C ASN A 45 4.24 -7.26 -18.64
N GLU A 46 4.27 -8.09 -17.60
CA GLU A 46 3.10 -8.32 -16.76
C GLU A 46 2.74 -7.07 -15.95
N LEU A 47 3.73 -6.24 -15.57
CA LEU A 47 3.51 -4.93 -14.98
C LEU A 47 2.72 -3.99 -15.89
N LYS A 48 2.93 -4.05 -17.21
CA LYS A 48 2.16 -3.23 -18.16
C LYS A 48 0.69 -3.65 -18.21
N GLU A 49 0.42 -4.91 -17.94
CA GLU A 49 -0.92 -5.45 -17.86
C GLU A 49 -1.56 -5.19 -16.50
N PHE A 50 -0.80 -5.31 -15.42
CA PHE A 50 -1.29 -5.22 -14.05
C PHE A 50 -1.40 -3.79 -13.53
N VAL A 51 -0.43 -2.92 -13.82
CA VAL A 51 -0.40 -1.53 -13.34
C VAL A 51 -1.02 -0.61 -14.37
N HIS A 52 -1.88 0.31 -13.93
CA HIS A 52 -2.50 1.31 -14.79
C HIS A 52 -1.43 2.12 -15.55
N LYS A 53 -1.62 2.38 -16.85
CA LYS A 53 -0.64 3.07 -17.73
C LYS A 53 -0.03 4.36 -17.16
N TYR A 54 -0.85 5.21 -16.53
CA TYR A 54 -0.39 6.45 -15.89
C TYR A 54 0.48 6.22 -14.64
N ASP A 55 0.31 5.08 -13.97
CA ASP A 55 1.07 4.73 -12.78
C ASP A 55 2.34 3.93 -13.13
N GLN A 56 2.45 3.37 -14.34
CA GLN A 56 3.70 2.76 -14.82
C GLN A 56 4.86 3.77 -14.83
N ARG A 57 4.61 5.00 -15.31
CA ARG A 57 5.63 6.08 -15.30
C ARG A 57 6.08 6.46 -13.90
N LYS A 58 5.27 6.19 -12.88
CA LYS A 58 5.63 6.43 -11.48
C LYS A 58 6.70 5.45 -11.00
N LEU A 59 6.70 4.21 -11.51
CA LEU A 59 7.69 3.20 -11.15
C LEU A 59 9.09 3.68 -11.52
N ASP A 60 9.26 4.13 -12.77
CA ASP A 60 10.52 4.70 -13.25
C ASP A 60 10.84 6.03 -12.56
N TYR A 61 9.85 6.90 -12.39
CA TYR A 61 10.07 8.20 -11.77
C TYR A 61 10.60 8.05 -10.34
N PHE A 62 9.88 7.32 -9.47
CA PHE A 62 10.24 7.20 -8.06
C PHE A 62 11.52 6.39 -7.84
N SER A 63 11.77 5.33 -8.63
CA SER A 63 13.01 4.54 -8.50
C SER A 63 14.29 5.30 -8.86
N ASN A 64 14.16 6.44 -9.55
CA ASN A 64 15.28 7.32 -9.92
C ASN A 64 15.38 8.58 -9.04
N GLN A 65 14.43 8.83 -8.14
CA GLN A 65 14.50 9.96 -7.23
C GLN A 65 15.48 9.71 -6.08
N LYS A 66 16.06 10.80 -5.57
CA LYS A 66 16.82 10.80 -4.31
C LYS A 66 15.98 11.44 -3.19
N MET A 67 14.82 10.85 -2.91
CA MET A 67 14.01 11.30 -1.76
C MET A 67 14.56 10.69 -0.47
N THR A 68 14.56 11.48 0.60
CA THR A 68 14.92 11.01 1.94
C THR A 68 13.64 10.78 2.73
N GLY A 69 13.41 9.53 3.14
CA GLY A 69 12.24 9.14 3.94
C GLY A 69 11.00 8.71 3.15
N PRO A 70 9.91 8.39 3.86
CA PRO A 70 8.69 7.88 3.25
C PRO A 70 7.89 8.98 2.52
N PHE A 71 7.18 8.60 1.46
CA PHE A 71 6.32 9.49 0.68
C PHE A 71 5.00 8.81 0.31
N ASN A 72 3.98 9.62 0.02
CA ASN A 72 2.67 9.13 -0.36
C ASN A 72 2.47 9.23 -1.87
N THR A 73 1.82 8.23 -2.44
CA THR A 73 1.34 8.27 -3.82
C THR A 73 0.06 7.46 -3.93
N THR A 74 -0.57 7.55 -5.09
CA THR A 74 -1.70 6.68 -5.44
C THR A 74 -1.25 5.72 -6.52
N MET A 75 -1.59 4.44 -6.37
CA MET A 75 -1.35 3.41 -7.37
C MET A 75 -2.65 2.71 -7.74
N ARG A 76 -2.85 2.45 -9.04
CA ARG A 76 -4.00 1.70 -9.55
C ARG A 76 -3.54 0.39 -10.17
N PHE A 77 -4.14 -0.69 -9.69
CA PHE A 77 -3.87 -2.06 -10.13
C PHE A 77 -5.12 -2.62 -10.80
N LYS A 78 -4.97 -3.31 -11.92
CA LYS A 78 -6.11 -3.98 -12.57
C LYS A 78 -6.58 -5.13 -11.71
N THR A 79 -7.90 -5.29 -11.62
CA THR A 79 -8.50 -6.47 -11.03
C THR A 79 -8.48 -7.63 -12.02
N THR A 80 -8.56 -8.87 -11.53
CA THR A 80 -8.55 -10.11 -12.33
C THR A 80 -9.62 -10.14 -13.43
N HIS A 81 -10.73 -9.40 -13.26
CA HIS A 81 -11.81 -9.30 -14.25
C HIS A 81 -11.65 -8.13 -15.25
N GLY A 82 -10.55 -7.36 -15.18
CA GLY A 82 -10.11 -6.38 -16.18
C GLY A 82 -10.98 -5.12 -16.36
N LYS A 83 -12.22 -5.08 -15.84
CA LYS A 83 -13.16 -3.97 -16.01
C LYS A 83 -12.97 -2.83 -15.01
N SER A 84 -12.21 -3.04 -13.92
CA SER A 84 -12.02 -2.06 -12.86
C SER A 84 -10.58 -2.02 -12.36
N TYR A 85 -10.24 -0.93 -11.68
CA TYR A 85 -8.94 -0.76 -11.03
C TYR A 85 -9.13 -0.70 -9.52
N LEU A 86 -8.32 -1.45 -8.79
CA LEU A 86 -8.10 -1.26 -7.38
C LEU A 86 -7.19 -0.04 -7.21
N ARG A 87 -7.77 1.07 -6.75
CA ARG A 87 -7.05 2.28 -6.42
C ARG A 87 -6.58 2.19 -4.97
N THR A 88 -5.33 2.53 -4.74
CA THR A 88 -4.72 2.45 -3.41
C THR A 88 -3.97 3.72 -3.05
N LEU A 89 -4.01 4.07 -1.77
CA LEU A 89 -3.05 4.95 -1.14
C LEU A 89 -1.81 4.11 -0.83
N ALA A 90 -0.71 4.44 -1.47
CA ALA A 90 0.58 3.79 -1.29
C ALA A 90 1.50 4.71 -0.52
N ILE A 91 2.12 4.17 0.52
CA ILE A 91 3.15 4.86 1.29
C ILE A 91 4.45 4.11 1.06
N CYS A 92 5.38 4.82 0.45
CA CYS A 92 6.54 4.25 -0.21
C CYS A 92 7.84 4.78 0.41
N GLN A 93 8.90 3.99 0.32
CA GLN A 93 10.26 4.40 0.66
C GLN A 93 11.21 3.90 -0.42
N ILE A 94 12.12 4.78 -0.84
CA ILE A 94 13.14 4.49 -1.84
C ILE A 94 14.32 3.79 -1.15
N ASP A 95 14.89 2.81 -1.83
CA ASP A 95 16.14 2.16 -1.45
C ASP A 95 17.14 2.14 -2.62
N HIS A 96 18.28 1.48 -2.43
CA HIS A 96 19.32 1.43 -3.46
C HIS A 96 18.91 0.66 -4.73
N HIS A 97 17.98 -0.29 -4.60
CA HIS A 97 17.54 -1.20 -5.65
C HIS A 97 16.26 -0.75 -6.35
N GLY A 98 15.50 0.16 -5.74
CA GLY A 98 14.29 0.72 -6.29
C GLY A 98 13.46 1.36 -5.19
N PHE A 99 12.29 0.81 -4.90
CA PHE A 99 11.46 1.27 -3.79
C PHE A 99 10.49 0.18 -3.35
N HIS A 100 9.95 0.35 -2.15
CA HIS A 100 8.90 -0.50 -1.62
C HIS A 100 7.76 0.34 -1.06
N CYS A 101 6.54 -0.18 -1.09
CA CYS A 101 5.35 0.50 -0.61
C CYS A 101 4.46 -0.45 0.16
N LEU A 102 3.84 0.06 1.21
CA LEU A 102 2.63 -0.53 1.77
C LEU A 102 1.41 0.20 1.21
N THR A 103 0.41 -0.54 0.76
CA THR A 103 -0.79 0.02 0.15
C THR A 103 -2.01 -0.18 1.04
N ILE A 104 -2.97 0.73 0.91
CA ILE A 104 -4.28 0.68 1.56
C ILE A 104 -5.33 0.92 0.47
N ASP A 105 -6.42 0.16 0.48
CA ASP A 105 -7.53 0.33 -0.46
C ASP A 105 -8.23 1.70 -0.25
N ASP A 106 -8.20 2.56 -1.28
CA ASP A 106 -8.82 3.89 -1.23
C ASP A 106 -10.34 3.80 -1.02
N LEU A 107 -11.00 2.77 -1.58
CA LEU A 107 -12.44 2.59 -1.43
C LEU A 107 -12.80 2.26 0.02
N PHE A 108 -11.99 1.43 0.66
CA PHE A 108 -12.15 1.14 2.08
C PHE A 108 -11.98 2.42 2.92
N LEU A 109 -10.91 3.19 2.68
CA LEU A 109 -10.69 4.46 3.38
C LEU A 109 -11.87 5.43 3.22
N HIS A 110 -12.43 5.52 2.01
CA HIS A 110 -13.57 6.38 1.73
C HIS A 110 -14.84 5.93 2.47
N LYS A 111 -15.19 4.64 2.39
CA LYS A 111 -16.36 4.07 3.09
C LYS A 111 -16.26 4.22 4.60
N MET A 112 -15.06 3.97 5.12
CA MET A 112 -14.76 4.16 6.53
C MET A 112 -14.98 5.62 6.94
N ASN A 113 -14.40 6.58 6.22
CA ASN A 113 -14.58 8.00 6.52
C ASN A 113 -16.07 8.42 6.52
N GLN A 114 -16.86 7.96 5.54
CA GLN A 114 -18.30 8.21 5.51
C GLN A 114 -19.03 7.63 6.74
N SER A 115 -18.70 6.40 7.12
CA SER A 115 -19.28 5.74 8.29
C SER A 115 -19.02 6.54 9.56
N LEU A 116 -17.80 7.04 9.73
CA LEU A 116 -17.38 7.80 10.92
C LEU A 116 -18.06 9.15 11.02
N LEU A 117 -18.14 9.87 9.90
CA LEU A 117 -18.87 11.13 9.82
C LEU A 117 -20.35 10.94 10.15
N SER A 118 -20.94 9.80 9.76
CA SER A 118 -22.35 9.50 10.01
C SER A 118 -22.64 9.07 11.45
N SER A 119 -21.69 8.38 12.11
CA SER A 119 -21.89 7.83 13.46
C SER A 119 -21.62 8.85 14.57
N LYS A 120 -21.07 10.03 14.24
CA LYS A 120 -20.58 11.02 15.23
C LYS A 120 -19.65 10.38 16.28
N THR A 121 -18.94 9.33 15.88
CA THR A 121 -18.01 8.65 16.77
C THR A 121 -16.73 9.46 16.86
N ASP A 122 -16.38 9.91 18.07
CA ASP A 122 -15.07 10.49 18.34
C ASP A 122 -14.00 9.40 18.30
N ILE A 123 -13.39 9.22 17.13
CA ILE A 123 -12.19 8.39 17.00
C ILE A 123 -11.01 9.16 17.54
N LYS A 124 -10.53 8.70 18.70
CA LYS A 124 -9.33 9.25 19.34
C LYS A 124 -8.04 8.57 18.88
N GLN A 125 -8.12 7.39 18.25
CA GLN A 125 -6.95 6.67 17.79
C GLN A 125 -7.23 5.83 16.54
N VAL A 126 -6.39 6.02 15.51
CA VAL A 126 -6.34 5.18 14.32
C VAL A 126 -5.08 4.34 14.38
N LYS A 127 -5.21 3.03 14.21
CA LYS A 127 -4.11 2.09 14.02
C LYS A 127 -4.22 1.42 12.67
N ILE A 128 -3.12 0.86 12.18
CA ILE A 128 -3.14 -0.03 11.02
C ILE A 128 -2.81 -1.42 11.52
N ASP A 129 -3.56 -2.40 11.03
CA ASP A 129 -3.27 -3.81 11.28
C ASP A 129 -2.02 -4.19 10.51
N LEU A 130 -0.86 -4.00 11.14
CA LEU A 130 0.44 -4.29 10.54
C LEU A 130 1.03 -5.58 11.06
N GLU A 131 0.36 -6.40 11.88
CA GLU A 131 1.04 -7.56 12.50
C GLU A 131 1.58 -8.56 11.46
N GLU A 132 0.80 -8.81 10.40
CA GLU A 132 1.23 -9.63 9.27
C GLU A 132 2.24 -8.90 8.38
N ALA A 133 1.99 -7.61 8.10
CA ALA A 133 2.87 -6.79 7.29
C ALA A 133 4.26 -6.65 7.92
N ASP A 134 4.34 -6.48 9.24
CA ASP A 134 5.57 -6.35 10.01
C ASP A 134 6.46 -7.58 9.82
N ARG A 135 5.87 -8.78 9.84
CA ARG A 135 6.61 -10.03 9.58
C ARG A 135 7.20 -10.03 8.17
N ILE A 136 6.37 -9.77 7.16
CA ILE A 136 6.79 -9.76 5.75
C ILE A 136 7.87 -8.70 5.52
N ILE A 137 7.63 -7.48 5.98
CA ILE A 137 8.53 -6.34 5.84
C ILE A 137 9.88 -6.58 6.53
N SER A 138 9.85 -7.14 7.75
CA SER A 138 11.08 -7.42 8.53
C SER A 138 11.97 -8.46 7.89
N VAL A 139 11.39 -9.37 7.09
CA VAL A 139 12.12 -10.41 6.36
C VAL A 139 12.62 -9.89 5.01
N GLU A 140 11.85 -9.03 4.35
CA GLU A 140 12.07 -8.66 2.94
C GLU A 140 12.83 -7.34 2.71
N SER A 141 13.03 -6.52 3.75
CA SER A 141 13.58 -5.16 3.58
C SER A 141 14.16 -4.50 4.83
N ASP A 142 15.11 -3.59 4.62
CA ASP A 142 15.52 -2.54 5.59
C ASP A 142 14.47 -1.40 5.72
N PHE A 143 13.21 -1.68 5.41
CA PHE A 143 12.16 -0.69 5.50
C PHE A 143 12.06 -0.22 6.95
N GLN A 144 12.14 1.10 7.13
CA GLN A 144 12.11 1.68 8.46
C GLN A 144 10.66 1.74 8.93
N LEU A 145 10.14 0.59 9.30
CA LEU A 145 8.76 0.36 9.71
C LEU A 145 8.33 1.31 10.85
N SER A 146 9.27 1.71 11.72
CA SER A 146 9.03 2.73 12.74
C SER A 146 8.73 4.12 12.14
N LYS A 147 9.51 4.56 11.14
CA LYS A 147 9.24 5.80 10.40
C LYS A 147 7.93 5.71 9.62
N PHE A 148 7.65 4.55 9.07
CA PHE A 148 6.41 4.27 8.38
C PHE A 148 5.18 4.37 9.31
N LYS A 149 5.22 3.70 10.46
CA LYS A 149 4.20 3.79 11.53
C LYS A 149 4.01 5.24 11.97
N SER A 150 5.09 5.98 12.20
CA SER A 150 5.03 7.41 12.55
C SER A 150 4.38 8.27 11.46
N HIS A 151 4.72 8.03 10.19
CA HIS A 151 4.16 8.75 9.06
C HIS A 151 2.66 8.47 8.90
N LEU A 152 2.28 7.21 9.07
CA LEU A 152 0.88 6.78 9.11
C LEU A 152 0.07 7.42 10.23
N SER A 153 0.60 7.42 11.45
CA SER A 153 -0.03 8.12 12.58
C SER A 153 -0.19 9.61 12.30
N THR A 154 0.68 10.22 11.48
CA THR A 154 0.54 11.62 11.07
C THR A 154 -0.56 11.81 10.02
N ILE A 155 -0.68 10.89 9.06
CA ILE A 155 -1.73 10.93 8.01
C ILE A 155 -3.11 10.74 8.63
N PHE A 156 -3.26 9.74 9.52
CA PHE A 156 -4.55 9.34 10.05
C PHE A 156 -4.87 9.95 11.41
N GLY A 157 -3.88 10.31 12.22
CA GLY A 157 -4.06 11.05 13.48
C GLY A 157 -4.43 12.52 13.27
N LYS A 158 -4.34 13.04 12.04
CA LYS A 158 -4.88 14.36 11.65
C LYS A 158 -6.33 14.32 11.15
N MET A 159 -6.96 13.14 11.06
CA MET A 159 -8.40 13.03 10.76
C MET A 159 -9.28 13.32 11.98
N THR A 160 -8.68 13.69 13.11
CA THR A 160 -9.33 14.24 14.29
C THR A 160 -9.50 15.75 14.10
N ILE A 161 -10.62 16.18 13.51
CA ILE A 161 -11.16 17.54 13.67
C ILE A 161 -12.63 17.41 14.02
#